data_AF-A0A397SCU0-F1
#
_entry.id   AF-A0A397SCU0-F1
#
_cell.length_a   1.000
_cell.length_b   1.000
_cell.length_c   1.000
_cell.angle_alpha   90.00
_cell.angle_beta   90.00
_cell.angle_gamma   90.00
#
_symmetry.space_group_name_H-M   'P 1'
#
loop_
_entity.id
_entity.type
_entity.pdbx_description
1 polymer ?
#
loop_
_entity_poly.entity_id
_entity_poly.type
_entity_poly.pdbx_seq_one_letter_code
_entity_poly.pdbx_strand_id
1 'polypeptide(L)'
;MYNKLILFSFLLGVVPHVIRADLGVEYALMAPTQIFFRENHDYIRAGPLSWCYGSSTSNQPIEAWWSLLRKYKSQFWIELFTVMEKAGEWNYFDHIDRECLIFIFMPLLIKELNEFRLEWNTHRIRYDAKSRCPSGCPDNNYFLPELNNTQNFGFNVNEEDYIYVYENYCNDPSLGEYITLQRENELNNIVKFILDNIGNSKVNITIITIARKIYYILRTYLHQV
;
A
#
# COMPACT_ATOMS: atom_id res chain seq x y z
N MET A 1 -3.30 6.48 2.20
CA MET A 1 -2.93 5.07 1.88
C MET A 1 -3.89 4.44 0.87
N TYR A 2 -5.21 4.58 1.02
CA TYR A 2 -6.23 4.02 0.11
C TYR A 2 -6.21 4.59 -1.33
N ASN A 3 -5.98 5.90 -1.50
CA ASN A 3 -5.82 6.49 -2.84
C ASN A 3 -4.67 5.84 -3.66
N LYS A 4 -3.59 5.41 -3.01
CA LYS A 4 -2.40 4.86 -3.69
C LYS A 4 -2.55 3.42 -4.17
N LEU A 5 -3.37 2.59 -3.52
CA LEU A 5 -3.52 1.17 -3.89
C LEU A 5 -4.31 0.97 -5.19
N ILE A 6 -5.19 1.91 -5.54
CA ILE A 6 -5.97 1.84 -6.78
C ILE A 6 -5.31 2.66 -7.90
N LEU A 7 -4.53 3.70 -7.54
CA LEU A 7 -3.46 4.25 -8.39
C LEU A 7 -2.45 3.19 -8.85
N PHE A 8 -2.36 2.04 -8.18
CA PHE A 8 -1.50 0.94 -8.60
C PHE A 8 -1.97 0.23 -9.88
N SER A 9 -3.26 0.26 -10.24
CA SER A 9 -3.67 -0.21 -11.59
C SER A 9 -3.24 0.81 -12.66
N PHE A 10 -3.32 2.10 -12.34
CA PHE A 10 -2.87 3.20 -13.21
C PHE A 10 -1.36 3.20 -13.46
N LEU A 11 -0.57 2.68 -12.51
CA LEU A 11 0.89 2.57 -12.58
C LEU A 11 1.41 1.65 -13.71
N LEU A 12 0.55 0.82 -14.31
CA LEU A 12 0.90 0.02 -15.50
C LEU A 12 0.31 0.61 -16.79
N GLY A 13 -0.27 1.81 -16.74
CA GLY A 13 -0.94 2.44 -17.88
C GLY A 13 -2.24 1.74 -18.28
N VAL A 14 -2.85 0.95 -17.38
CA VAL A 14 -4.04 0.14 -17.67
C VAL A 14 -5.15 0.41 -16.64
N VAL A 15 -6.37 0.62 -17.13
CA VAL A 15 -7.59 0.71 -16.32
C VAL A 15 -8.48 -0.51 -16.47
N PRO A 16 -9.20 -0.90 -15.41
CA PRO A 16 -10.16 -1.99 -15.49
C PRO A 16 -11.35 -1.61 -16.38
N HIS A 17 -12.02 -2.65 -16.90
CA HIS A 17 -13.25 -2.52 -17.66
C HIS A 17 -14.37 -1.79 -16.89
N VAL A 18 -14.56 -2.12 -15.62
CA VAL A 18 -15.53 -1.47 -14.73
C VAL A 18 -14.99 -1.50 -13.32
N ILE A 19 -15.08 -0.38 -12.60
CA ILE A 19 -14.85 -0.34 -11.15
C ILE A 19 -16.19 -0.33 -10.44
N ARG A 20 -16.28 -1.13 -9.37
CA ARG A 20 -17.38 -1.06 -8.41
C ARG A 20 -16.85 -0.61 -7.06
N ALA A 21 -17.51 0.35 -6.44
CA ALA A 21 -17.26 0.78 -5.07
C ALA A 21 -18.57 1.06 -4.34
N ASP A 22 -18.51 1.24 -3.03
CA ASP A 22 -19.62 1.85 -2.29
C ASP A 22 -19.57 3.39 -2.40
N LEU A 23 -20.47 4.07 -1.69
CA LEU A 23 -20.56 5.53 -1.65
C LEU A 23 -19.55 6.15 -0.68
N GLY A 24 -18.41 5.48 -0.43
CA GLY A 24 -17.33 5.99 0.40
C GLY A 24 -16.73 7.27 -0.15
N VAL A 25 -16.51 8.26 0.73
CA VAL A 25 -15.88 9.54 0.37
C VAL A 25 -14.39 9.38 0.08
N GLU A 26 -13.79 8.31 0.57
CA GLU A 26 -12.40 7.93 0.30
C GLU A 26 -12.13 7.64 -1.19
N TYR A 27 -13.18 7.40 -1.99
CA TYR A 27 -13.09 7.14 -3.43
C TYR A 27 -13.44 8.34 -4.31
N ALA A 28 -13.55 9.55 -3.73
CA ALA A 28 -14.06 10.73 -4.43
C ALA A 28 -13.31 11.05 -5.74
N LEU A 29 -12.01 10.76 -5.81
CA LEU A 29 -11.21 10.93 -7.03
C LEU A 29 -11.26 9.71 -7.96
N MET A 30 -11.50 8.50 -7.44
CA MET A 30 -11.45 7.30 -8.27
C MET A 30 -12.55 7.24 -9.32
N ALA A 31 -13.78 7.60 -8.95
CA ALA A 31 -14.90 7.60 -9.88
C ALA A 31 -14.66 8.53 -11.08
N PRO A 32 -14.37 9.83 -10.89
CA PRO A 32 -14.09 10.72 -12.01
C PRO A 32 -12.84 10.30 -12.79
N THR A 33 -11.79 9.83 -12.12
CA THR A 33 -10.57 9.36 -12.79
C THR A 33 -10.84 8.16 -13.70
N GLN A 34 -11.55 7.13 -13.22
CA GLN A 34 -11.93 5.97 -14.03
C GLN A 34 -12.80 6.38 -15.23
N ILE A 35 -13.76 7.27 -15.01
CA ILE A 35 -14.66 7.78 -16.07
C ILE A 35 -13.87 8.52 -17.13
N PHE A 36 -12.99 9.45 -16.72
CA PHE A 36 -12.15 10.26 -17.60
C PHE A 36 -11.25 9.37 -18.47
N PHE A 37 -10.52 8.45 -17.85
CA PHE A 37 -9.64 7.56 -18.61
C PHE A 37 -10.38 6.61 -19.55
N ARG A 38 -11.67 6.36 -19.29
CA ARG A 38 -12.51 5.50 -20.12
C ARG A 38 -13.36 6.26 -21.12
N GLU A 39 -13.32 7.59 -21.16
CA GLU A 39 -14.25 8.41 -21.95
C GLU A 39 -14.10 8.17 -23.46
N ASN A 40 -12.86 8.02 -23.94
CA ASN A 40 -12.55 7.89 -25.37
C ASN A 40 -12.41 6.43 -25.85
N HIS A 41 -12.66 5.43 -25.00
CA HIS A 41 -12.62 4.03 -25.45
C HIS A 41 -13.91 3.65 -26.17
N ASP A 42 -13.77 3.01 -27.33
CA ASP A 42 -14.91 2.48 -28.09
C ASP A 42 -15.42 1.16 -27.48
N TYR A 43 -16.17 1.27 -26.38
CA TYR A 43 -16.74 0.12 -25.68
C TYR A 43 -18.07 0.48 -25.00
N ILE A 44 -19.03 -0.46 -24.96
CA ILE A 44 -20.40 -0.21 -24.44
C ILE A 44 -20.47 0.27 -22.97
N ARG A 45 -19.41 0.04 -22.19
CA ARG A 45 -19.26 0.48 -20.79
C ARG A 45 -18.18 1.56 -20.60
N ALA A 46 -17.86 2.30 -21.65
CA ALA A 46 -16.93 3.43 -21.58
C ALA A 46 -17.51 4.62 -20.79
N GLY A 47 -16.64 5.58 -20.46
CA GLY A 47 -17.00 6.82 -19.77
C GLY A 47 -17.80 6.58 -18.48
N PRO A 48 -18.96 7.23 -18.28
CA PRO A 48 -19.77 7.10 -17.07
C PRO A 48 -20.20 5.66 -16.71
N LEU A 49 -20.30 4.77 -17.71
CA LEU A 49 -20.72 3.37 -17.51
C LEU A 49 -19.58 2.45 -17.05
N SER A 50 -18.34 2.97 -17.00
CA SER A 50 -17.15 2.29 -16.49
C SER A 50 -17.06 2.31 -14.96
N TRP A 51 -18.01 2.98 -14.30
CA TRP A 51 -18.14 3.03 -12.85
C TRP A 51 -19.50 2.51 -12.38
N CYS A 52 -19.53 1.85 -11.22
CA CYS A 52 -20.74 1.33 -10.62
C CYS A 52 -20.74 1.50 -9.10
N TYR A 53 -21.72 2.23 -8.57
CA TYR A 53 -21.96 2.23 -7.13
C TYR A 53 -22.77 1.01 -6.70
N GLY A 54 -22.40 0.44 -5.55
CA GLY A 54 -23.08 -0.70 -4.96
C GLY A 54 -23.24 -0.57 -3.45
N SER A 55 -24.06 -1.45 -2.86
CA SER A 55 -24.13 -1.56 -1.40
C SER A 55 -22.80 -2.07 -0.83
N SER A 56 -22.44 -1.60 0.37
CA SER A 56 -21.29 -2.11 1.13
C SER A 56 -21.37 -3.62 1.37
N THR A 57 -22.58 -4.16 1.54
CA THR A 57 -22.83 -5.60 1.67
C THR A 57 -22.40 -6.41 0.44
N SER A 58 -22.25 -5.77 -0.72
CA SER A 58 -21.77 -6.43 -1.94
C SER A 58 -20.26 -6.37 -2.11
N ASN A 59 -19.53 -5.61 -1.28
CA ASN A 59 -18.06 -5.47 -1.33
C ASN A 59 -17.34 -6.62 -0.60
N GLN A 60 -18.00 -7.75 -0.37
CA GLN A 60 -17.44 -8.90 0.35
C GLN A 60 -16.08 -9.38 -0.15
N PRO A 61 -15.78 -9.44 -1.47
CA PRO A 61 -14.48 -9.92 -1.92
C PRO A 61 -13.31 -9.06 -1.43
N ILE A 62 -13.46 -7.73 -1.51
CA ILE A 62 -12.40 -6.81 -1.08
C ILE A 62 -12.31 -6.75 0.45
N GLU A 63 -13.44 -6.80 1.16
CA GLU A 63 -13.46 -6.86 2.63
C GLU A 63 -12.85 -8.17 3.17
N ALA A 64 -13.12 -9.29 2.50
CA ALA A 64 -12.49 -10.57 2.83
C ALA A 64 -10.99 -10.53 2.63
N TRP A 65 -10.53 -9.87 1.56
CA TRP A 65 -9.11 -9.66 1.31
C TRP A 65 -8.45 -8.78 2.38
N TRP A 66 -9.07 -7.65 2.75
CA TRP A 66 -8.58 -6.80 3.84
C TRP A 66 -8.51 -7.54 5.18
N SER A 67 -9.54 -8.35 5.48
CA SER A 67 -9.56 -9.20 6.67
C SER A 67 -8.40 -10.20 6.69
N LEU A 68 -8.06 -10.76 5.53
CA LEU A 68 -6.92 -11.66 5.37
C LEU A 68 -5.59 -10.92 5.61
N LEU A 69 -5.37 -9.80 4.92
CA LEU A 69 -4.16 -8.98 5.10
C LEU A 69 -3.97 -8.59 6.57
N ARG A 70 -5.05 -8.15 7.22
CA ARG A 70 -5.04 -7.80 8.63
C ARG A 70 -4.63 -8.98 9.49
N LYS A 71 -5.26 -10.14 9.31
CA LYS A 71 -5.00 -11.34 10.09
C LYS A 71 -3.55 -11.82 9.97
N TYR A 72 -2.96 -11.77 8.77
CA TYR A 72 -1.65 -12.38 8.52
C TYR A 72 -0.46 -11.43 8.64
N LYS A 73 -0.65 -10.13 8.39
CA LYS A 73 0.47 -9.17 8.32
C LYS A 73 0.27 -7.96 9.24
N SER A 74 -0.88 -7.29 9.15
CA SER A 74 -1.03 -5.99 9.81
C SER A 74 -1.35 -6.05 11.31
N GLN A 75 -1.96 -7.13 11.81
CA GLN A 75 -2.41 -7.21 13.21
C GLN A 75 -1.23 -7.07 14.19
N PHE A 76 -0.09 -7.70 13.88
CA PHE A 76 1.13 -7.59 14.69
C PHE A 76 1.59 -6.13 14.85
N TRP A 77 1.66 -5.38 13.75
CA TRP A 77 2.10 -3.98 13.78
C TRP A 77 1.13 -3.07 14.52
N ILE A 78 -0.18 -3.28 14.30
CA ILE A 78 -1.22 -2.54 15.03
C ILE A 78 -1.04 -2.74 16.53
N GLU A 79 -0.86 -3.98 16.98
CA GLU A 79 -0.66 -4.30 18.39
C GLU A 79 0.64 -3.71 18.93
N LEU A 80 1.75 -3.83 18.18
CA LEU A 80 3.04 -3.27 18.55
C LEU A 80 2.94 -1.76 18.80
N PHE A 81 2.40 -1.00 17.83
CA PHE A 81 2.31 0.46 17.95
C PHE A 81 1.28 0.89 19.01
N THR A 82 0.21 0.11 19.21
CA THR A 82 -0.75 0.35 20.30
C THR A 82 -0.09 0.18 21.66
N VAL A 83 0.77 -0.84 21.83
CA VAL A 83 1.51 -1.05 23.08
C VAL A 83 2.51 0.07 23.32
N MET A 84 3.24 0.50 22.28
CA MET A 84 4.16 1.62 22.37
C MET A 84 3.44 2.93 22.74
N GLU A 85 2.27 3.20 22.14
CA GLU A 85 1.46 4.38 22.45
C GLU A 85 1.02 4.38 23.91
N LYS A 86 0.46 3.26 24.39
CA LYS A 86 0.01 3.10 25.78
C LYS A 86 1.14 3.22 26.80
N ALA A 87 2.36 2.89 26.41
CA ALA A 87 3.55 3.05 27.24
C ALA A 87 4.11 4.49 27.23
N GLY A 88 3.55 5.40 26.41
CA GLY A 88 4.08 6.75 26.23
C GLY A 88 5.40 6.78 25.45
N GLU A 89 5.71 5.72 24.71
CA GLU A 89 6.96 5.59 23.95
C GLU A 89 6.94 6.37 22.63
N TRP A 90 5.76 6.82 22.20
CA TRP A 90 5.62 7.76 21.09
C TRP A 90 4.36 8.61 21.24
N ASN A 91 4.39 9.82 20.69
CA ASN A 91 3.26 10.76 20.67
C ASN A 91 2.91 11.17 19.24
N TYR A 92 1.65 10.98 18.84
CA TYR A 92 1.17 11.38 17.51
C TYR A 92 1.35 12.86 17.22
N PHE A 93 1.26 13.75 18.21
CA PHE A 93 1.39 15.19 18.00
C PHE A 93 2.84 15.66 17.88
N ASP A 94 3.79 14.81 18.27
CA ASP A 94 5.21 15.11 18.23
C ASP A 94 5.84 14.75 16.87
N HIS A 95 6.41 15.75 16.20
CA HIS A 95 7.00 15.57 14.89
C HIS A 95 8.26 14.68 14.90
N ILE A 96 9.07 14.71 15.97
CA ILE A 96 10.29 13.89 16.08
C ILE A 96 9.89 12.42 16.27
N ASP A 97 8.87 12.17 17.10
CA ASP A 97 8.37 10.81 17.33
C ASP A 97 7.80 10.22 16.03
N ARG A 98 7.02 11.00 15.28
CA ARG A 98 6.50 10.59 13.96
C ARG A 98 7.62 10.31 12.96
N GLU A 99 8.60 11.21 12.85
CA GLU A 99 9.73 11.07 11.94
C GLU A 99 10.54 9.81 12.25
N CYS A 100 10.91 9.60 13.52
CA CYS A 100 11.67 8.42 13.94
C CYS A 100 10.89 7.12 13.69
N LEU A 101 9.57 7.11 13.96
CA LEU A 101 8.75 5.93 13.72
C LEU A 101 8.72 5.57 12.24
N ILE A 102 8.47 6.56 11.38
CA ILE A 102 8.45 6.38 9.93
C ILE A 102 9.82 5.89 9.46
N PHE A 103 10.90 6.57 9.84
CA PHE A 103 12.26 6.22 9.41
C PHE A 103 12.63 4.77 9.74
N ILE A 104 12.33 4.34 10.98
CA ILE A 104 12.76 3.02 11.47
C ILE A 104 11.82 1.90 11.01
N PHE A 105 10.51 2.10 11.10
CA PHE A 105 9.54 1.01 10.89
C PHE A 105 8.96 0.97 9.49
N MET A 106 8.92 2.07 8.75
CA MET A 106 8.32 2.07 7.41
C MET A 106 9.05 1.15 6.42
N PRO A 107 10.41 1.07 6.41
CA PRO A 107 11.11 0.08 5.58
C PRO A 107 10.73 -1.37 5.91
N LEU A 108 10.50 -1.68 7.19
CA LEU A 108 10.09 -3.01 7.64
C LEU A 108 8.66 -3.34 7.18
N LEU A 109 7.74 -2.39 7.32
CA LEU A 109 6.36 -2.50 6.85
C LEU A 109 6.31 -2.68 5.32
N ILE A 110 7.06 -1.85 4.57
CA ILE A 110 7.14 -1.96 3.11
C ILE A 110 7.67 -3.32 2.69
N LYS A 111 8.73 -3.81 3.34
CA LYS A 111 9.29 -5.13 3.05
C LYS A 111 8.25 -6.23 3.27
N GLU A 112 7.59 -6.25 4.43
CA GLU A 112 6.60 -7.29 4.74
C GLU A 112 5.38 -7.22 3.81
N LEU A 113 4.92 -6.03 3.45
CA LEU A 113 3.85 -5.84 2.47
C LEU A 113 4.25 -6.32 1.08
N ASN A 114 5.50 -6.10 0.66
CA ASN A 114 6.01 -6.60 -0.61
C ASN A 114 6.11 -8.14 -0.62
N GLU A 115 6.54 -8.75 0.49
CA GLU A 115 6.56 -10.20 0.65
C GLU A 115 5.14 -10.78 0.60
N PHE A 116 4.19 -10.16 1.31
CA PHE A 116 2.78 -10.56 1.24
C PHE A 116 2.21 -10.41 -0.16
N ARG A 117 2.52 -9.32 -0.87
CA ARG A 117 2.09 -9.13 -2.26
C ARG A 117 2.59 -10.27 -3.13
N LEU A 118 3.85 -10.66 -3.01
CA LEU A 118 4.41 -11.77 -3.79
C LEU A 118 3.72 -13.09 -3.45
N GLU A 119 3.55 -13.39 -2.16
CA GLU A 119 2.84 -14.59 -1.70
C GLU A 119 1.40 -14.62 -2.22
N TRP A 120 0.69 -13.51 -2.09
CA TRP A 120 -0.67 -13.34 -2.58
C TRP A 120 -0.75 -13.41 -4.10
N ASN A 121 0.21 -12.89 -4.84
CA ASN A 121 0.12 -12.90 -6.29
C ASN A 121 0.47 -14.27 -6.90
N THR A 122 1.24 -15.08 -6.17
CA THR A 122 1.69 -16.41 -6.61
C THR A 122 0.86 -17.57 -6.05
N HIS A 123 -0.01 -17.32 -5.05
CA HIS A 123 -0.85 -18.38 -4.49
C HIS A 123 -1.83 -18.95 -5.52
N ARG A 124 -2.22 -20.20 -5.35
CA ARG A 124 -3.20 -20.83 -6.25
C ARG A 124 -4.61 -20.72 -5.68
N ILE A 125 -5.48 -19.97 -6.37
CA ILE A 125 -6.92 -19.93 -6.12
C ILE A 125 -7.54 -21.25 -6.60
N ARG A 126 -8.29 -21.91 -5.73
CA ARG A 126 -9.01 -23.14 -6.09
C ARG A 126 -10.20 -22.83 -6.98
N TYR A 127 -10.51 -23.76 -7.88
CA TYR A 127 -11.73 -23.68 -8.67
C TYR A 127 -12.96 -23.83 -7.79
N ASP A 128 -13.93 -22.93 -7.96
CA ASP A 128 -15.26 -22.98 -7.35
C ASP A 128 -16.30 -22.63 -8.41
N ALA A 129 -17.19 -23.58 -8.71
CA ALA A 129 -18.24 -23.43 -9.71
C ALA A 129 -19.25 -22.31 -9.39
N LYS A 130 -19.34 -21.88 -8.12
CA LYS A 130 -20.21 -20.77 -7.70
C LYS A 130 -19.51 -19.41 -7.76
N SER A 131 -18.19 -19.40 -7.87
CA SER A 131 -17.40 -18.19 -7.91
C SER A 131 -17.34 -17.64 -9.33
N ARG A 132 -17.45 -16.30 -9.46
CA ARG A 132 -17.18 -15.60 -10.72
C ARG A 132 -15.71 -15.22 -10.85
N CYS A 133 -14.89 -15.47 -9.82
CA CYS A 133 -13.47 -15.15 -9.84
C CYS A 133 -12.69 -16.25 -10.58
N PRO A 134 -11.68 -15.88 -11.38
CA PRO A 134 -10.85 -16.86 -12.07
C PRO A 134 -10.07 -17.70 -11.05
N SER A 135 -10.11 -19.02 -11.23
CA SER A 135 -9.24 -19.94 -10.49
C SER A 135 -7.80 -19.86 -11.01
N GLY A 136 -6.83 -20.43 -10.29
CA GLY A 136 -5.43 -20.44 -10.69
C GLY A 136 -4.59 -19.39 -9.96
N CYS A 137 -3.39 -19.15 -10.48
CA CYS A 137 -2.45 -18.17 -9.93
C CYS A 137 -2.88 -16.75 -10.36
N PRO A 138 -3.03 -15.77 -9.44
CA PRO A 138 -3.36 -14.39 -9.77
C PRO A 138 -2.42 -13.75 -10.80
N ASP A 139 -1.11 -13.93 -10.67
CA ASP A 139 -0.16 -13.41 -11.66
C ASP A 139 -0.41 -14.02 -13.04
N ASN A 140 -0.67 -15.33 -13.13
CA ASN A 140 -1.00 -15.94 -14.41
C ASN A 140 -2.34 -15.42 -14.95
N ASN A 141 -3.35 -15.23 -14.09
CA ASN A 141 -4.64 -14.67 -14.48
C ASN A 141 -4.51 -13.24 -15.02
N TYR A 142 -3.54 -12.48 -14.52
CA TYR A 142 -3.31 -11.09 -14.93
C TYR A 142 -2.43 -10.99 -16.18
N PHE A 143 -1.27 -11.63 -16.19
CA PHE A 143 -0.26 -11.51 -17.25
C PHE A 143 -0.49 -12.47 -18.42
N LEU A 144 -1.11 -13.62 -18.19
CA LEU A 144 -1.27 -14.71 -19.16
C LEU A 144 -2.69 -15.32 -19.09
N PRO A 145 -3.75 -14.50 -19.26
CA PRO A 145 -5.13 -14.93 -19.07
C PRO A 145 -5.51 -16.12 -19.98
N GLU A 146 -4.86 -16.28 -21.13
CA GLU A 146 -5.07 -17.36 -22.08
C GLU A 146 -4.75 -18.73 -21.48
N LEU A 147 -3.78 -18.81 -20.55
CA LEU A 147 -3.42 -20.07 -19.89
C LEU A 147 -4.57 -20.66 -19.06
N ASN A 148 -5.51 -19.81 -18.62
CA ASN A 148 -6.67 -20.22 -17.84
C ASN A 148 -7.98 -20.12 -18.63
N ASN A 149 -7.91 -20.01 -19.96
CA ASN A 149 -9.07 -19.78 -20.84
C ASN A 149 -9.88 -18.54 -20.42
N THR A 150 -9.20 -17.50 -19.95
CA THR A 150 -9.78 -16.21 -19.59
C THR A 150 -9.31 -15.13 -20.57
N GLN A 151 -9.81 -13.90 -20.42
CA GLN A 151 -9.48 -12.77 -21.30
C GLN A 151 -9.09 -11.54 -20.50
N ASN A 152 -8.25 -10.70 -21.10
CA ASN A 152 -7.87 -9.42 -20.52
C ASN A 152 -9.02 -8.41 -20.64
N PHE A 153 -9.40 -7.80 -19.53
CA PHE A 153 -10.42 -6.74 -19.45
C PHE A 153 -9.83 -5.37 -19.11
N GLY A 154 -8.52 -5.21 -19.28
CA GLY A 154 -7.80 -3.94 -19.13
C GLY A 154 -7.90 -3.08 -20.39
N PHE A 155 -7.93 -1.76 -20.21
CA PHE A 155 -7.88 -0.77 -21.27
C PHE A 155 -6.68 0.14 -21.05
N ASN A 156 -5.94 0.44 -22.11
CA ASN A 156 -4.78 1.33 -22.00
C ASN A 156 -5.23 2.78 -21.74
N VAL A 157 -4.46 3.47 -20.92
CA VAL A 157 -4.61 4.89 -20.60
C VAL A 157 -3.68 5.69 -21.51
N ASN A 158 -4.16 6.83 -22.04
CA ASN A 158 -3.30 7.78 -22.74
C ASN A 158 -2.29 8.38 -21.75
N GLU A 159 -1.02 8.41 -22.13
CA GLU A 159 0.06 8.97 -21.32
C GLU A 159 -0.19 10.43 -20.94
N GLU A 160 -0.71 11.26 -21.85
CA GLU A 160 -1.04 12.66 -21.58
C GLU A 160 -2.11 12.80 -20.51
N ASP A 161 -3.18 12.01 -20.62
CA ASP A 161 -4.26 11.95 -19.63
C ASP A 161 -3.73 11.49 -18.27
N TYR A 162 -2.82 10.49 -18.27
CA TYR A 162 -2.21 9.97 -17.05
C TYR A 162 -1.38 11.04 -16.36
N ILE A 163 -0.49 11.72 -17.10
CA ILE A 163 0.35 12.80 -16.58
C ILE A 163 -0.54 13.91 -16.01
N TYR A 164 -1.59 14.31 -16.73
CA TYR A 164 -2.54 15.31 -16.26
C TYR A 164 -3.16 14.94 -14.90
N VAL A 165 -3.69 13.72 -14.76
CA VAL A 165 -4.29 13.27 -13.49
C VAL A 165 -3.24 13.17 -12.39
N TYR A 166 -2.05 12.68 -12.71
CA TYR A 166 -0.97 12.53 -11.76
C TYR A 166 -0.53 13.89 -11.19
N GLU A 167 -0.22 14.85 -12.06
CA GLU A 167 0.27 16.17 -11.64
C GLU A 167 -0.77 17.00 -10.87
N ASN A 168 -2.05 16.90 -11.25
CA ASN A 168 -3.10 17.73 -10.65
C ASN A 168 -3.70 17.14 -9.37
N TYR A 169 -3.73 15.81 -9.23
CA TYR A 169 -4.48 15.15 -8.16
C TYR A 169 -3.68 14.14 -7.33
N CYS A 170 -2.52 13.69 -7.83
CA CYS A 170 -1.74 12.63 -7.18
C CYS A 170 -0.36 13.09 -6.71
N ASN A 171 0.19 14.15 -7.31
CA ASN A 171 1.44 14.79 -6.93
C ASN A 171 1.26 15.67 -5.68
N ASP A 172 0.77 15.05 -4.61
CA ASP A 172 0.73 15.66 -3.30
C ASP A 172 2.12 15.49 -2.65
N PRO A 173 2.88 16.59 -2.46
CA PRO A 173 4.21 16.52 -1.84
C PRO A 173 4.15 15.96 -0.41
N SER A 174 3.01 16.08 0.28
CA SER A 174 2.80 15.52 1.63
C SER A 174 2.59 14.00 1.62
N LEU A 175 2.28 13.43 0.46
CA LEU A 175 2.22 12.00 0.20
C LEU A 175 3.48 11.49 -0.53
N GLY A 176 4.40 12.38 -0.95
CA GLY A 176 5.75 12.05 -1.41
C GLY A 176 6.62 11.47 -0.30
N GLU A 177 7.91 11.20 -0.56
CA GLU A 177 8.85 10.62 0.42
C GLU A 177 8.57 11.15 1.84
N TYR A 178 8.21 10.26 2.77
CA TYR A 178 7.82 10.66 4.13
C TYR A 178 8.94 11.43 4.87
N ILE A 179 10.16 11.33 4.35
CA ILE A 179 11.40 11.96 4.80
C ILE A 179 12.15 12.36 3.54
N THR A 180 12.65 13.60 3.46
CA THR A 180 13.45 14.03 2.30
C THR A 180 14.76 13.24 2.21
N LEU A 181 15.28 13.00 1.01
CA LEU A 181 16.59 12.33 0.83
C LEU A 181 17.72 12.95 1.70
N GLN A 182 17.74 14.28 1.83
CA GLN A 182 18.70 14.95 2.71
C GLN A 182 18.53 14.49 4.16
N ARG A 183 17.29 14.54 4.66
CA ARG A 183 16.96 14.18 6.04
C ARG A 183 17.19 12.68 6.30
N GLU A 184 16.88 11.84 5.32
CA GLU A 184 17.15 10.40 5.39
C GLU A 184 18.65 10.13 5.53
N ASN A 185 19.50 10.83 4.77
CA ASN A 185 20.95 10.72 4.87
C ASN A 185 21.48 11.15 6.26
N GLU A 186 20.94 12.23 6.82
CA GLU A 186 21.26 12.67 8.19
C GLU A 186 20.92 11.58 9.22
N LEU A 187 19.68 11.07 9.19
CA LEU A 187 19.23 10.02 10.10
C LEU A 187 20.03 8.73 9.94
N ASN A 188 20.37 8.35 8.70
CA ASN A 188 21.22 7.19 8.41
C ASN A 188 22.61 7.33 9.03
N ASN A 189 23.21 8.52 8.98
CA ASN A 189 24.51 8.76 9.60
C ASN A 189 24.44 8.65 11.13
N ILE A 190 23.38 9.18 11.74
CA ILE A 190 23.13 9.06 13.18
C ILE A 190 22.93 7.59 13.57
N VAL A 191 22.11 6.84 12.83
CA VAL A 191 21.85 5.42 13.12
C VAL A 191 23.11 4.56 12.95
N LYS A 192 23.95 4.83 11.95
CA LYS A 192 25.26 4.16 11.83
C LYS A 192 26.12 4.39 13.07
N PHE A 193 26.23 5.64 13.52
CA PHE A 193 26.95 5.96 14.76
C PHE A 193 26.34 5.23 15.97
N ILE A 194 25.00 5.19 16.09
CA ILE A 194 24.32 4.45 17.16
C ILE A 194 24.68 2.95 17.11
N LEU A 195 24.65 2.33 15.93
CA LEU A 195 24.96 0.92 15.74
C LEU A 195 26.40 0.57 16.09
N ASP A 196 27.35 1.41 15.66
CA ASP A 196 28.77 1.24 15.96
C ASP A 196 29.04 1.29 17.48
N ASN A 197 28.30 2.14 18.22
CA ASN A 197 28.38 2.24 19.68
C ASN A 197 27.62 1.11 20.42
N ILE A 198 26.64 0.46 19.78
CA ILE A 198 25.89 -0.67 20.36
C ILE A 198 26.65 -2.00 20.23
N GLY A 199 27.72 -2.05 19.43
CA GLY A 199 28.47 -3.26 19.10
C GLY A 199 29.03 -4.06 20.30
N ASN A 200 28.22 -4.93 20.91
CA ASN A 200 28.52 -6.31 21.30
C ASN A 200 27.42 -6.92 22.19
N SER A 201 26.60 -7.81 21.63
CA SER A 201 26.22 -9.04 22.34
C SER A 201 25.66 -10.05 21.33
N LYS A 202 26.31 -11.21 21.25
CA LYS A 202 25.79 -12.41 20.58
C LYS A 202 24.55 -12.87 21.34
N VAL A 203 23.40 -12.29 21.04
CA VAL A 203 22.09 -12.76 21.49
C VAL A 203 21.21 -12.80 20.26
N ASN A 204 20.38 -13.83 20.14
CA ASN A 204 19.42 -14.00 19.06
C ASN A 204 18.31 -12.96 19.19
N ILE A 205 18.63 -11.69 18.90
CA ILE A 205 17.74 -10.55 19.00
C ILE A 205 16.98 -10.45 17.67
N THR A 206 15.65 -10.38 17.74
CA THR A 206 14.83 -10.21 16.53
C THR A 206 15.05 -8.84 15.89
N ILE A 207 14.87 -8.75 14.56
CA ILE A 207 14.97 -7.47 13.80
C ILE A 207 14.08 -6.39 14.44
N ILE A 208 12.89 -6.76 14.91
CA ILE A 208 11.94 -5.84 15.56
C ILE A 208 12.50 -5.29 16.88
N THR A 209 13.14 -6.13 17.69
CA THR A 209 13.75 -5.69 18.95
C THR A 209 14.89 -4.72 18.69
N ILE A 210 15.71 -4.97 17.65
CA ILE A 210 16.76 -4.04 17.20
C ILE A 210 16.12 -2.73 16.74
N ALA A 211 15.10 -2.78 15.90
CA ALA A 211 14.40 -1.60 15.39
C ALA A 211 13.84 -0.74 16.53
N ARG A 212 13.13 -1.33 17.50
CA ARG A 212 12.60 -0.59 18.66
C ARG A 212 13.70 0.04 19.52
N LYS A 213 14.84 -0.64 19.68
CA LYS A 213 15.99 -0.08 20.41
C LYS A 213 16.60 1.11 19.67
N ILE A 214 16.82 1.00 18.36
CA ILE A 214 17.33 2.10 17.53
C ILE A 214 16.34 3.27 17.57
N TYR A 215 15.05 3.00 17.40
CA TYR A 215 13.99 4.01 17.52
C TYR A 215 14.09 4.80 18.82
N TYR A 216 14.18 4.12 19.97
CA TYR A 216 14.24 4.79 21.27
C TYR A 216 15.48 5.68 21.43
N ILE A 217 16.64 5.18 20.99
CA ILE A 217 17.91 5.94 21.07
C ILE A 217 17.87 7.13 20.13
N LEU A 218 17.45 6.94 18.88
CA LEU A 218 17.33 7.99 17.88
C LEU A 218 16.36 9.09 18.34
N ARG A 219 15.17 8.69 18.81
CA ARG A 219 14.16 9.60 19.37
C ARG A 219 14.75 10.44 20.50
N THR A 220 15.41 9.80 21.47
CA THR A 220 15.97 10.50 22.63
C THR A 220 17.09 11.46 22.21
N TYR A 221 17.93 11.05 21.28
CA TYR A 221 19.00 11.89 20.73
C TYR A 221 18.44 13.14 20.05
N LEU A 222 17.43 12.98 19.17
CA LEU A 222 16.85 14.11 18.45
C LEU A 222 16.06 15.07 19.34
N HIS A 223 15.49 14.59 20.45
CA HIS A 223 14.86 15.47 21.45
C HIS A 223 15.86 16.29 22.28
N GLN A 224 17.14 15.93 22.28
CA GLN A 224 18.21 16.62 23.02
C GLN A 224 18.96 17.65 22.18
N VAL A 225 18.84 17.59 20.85
CA VAL A 225 19.49 18.48 19.87
C VAL A 225 18.56 19.64 19.54
#